data_AF-A0A4V2Z411-F1
#
_entry.id   AF-A0A4V2Z411-F1
#
_cell.length_a   1.000
_cell.length_b   1.000
_cell.length_c   1.000
_cell.angle_alpha   90.00
_cell.angle_beta   90.00
_cell.angle_gamma   90.00
#
_symmetry.space_group_name_H-M   'P 1'
#
loop_
_entity.id
_entity.type
_entity.pdbx_description
1 polymer ?
#
loop_
_entity_poly.entity_id
_entity_poly.type
_entity_poly.pdbx_seq_one_letter_code
_entity_poly.pdbx_strand_id
1 'polypeptide(L)'
;MTYITSQPYMSDSWDDICYPIGPVWLTDILPDYEIMATDRQQLVVGQPLGGRKTIFGIQSADYAIIPNEAIRQVVDQLLSDYTLQIKHTPTGEFSISIIFDRQMSVGTETLQHSLMLTNSYNGKTPFTIQGQTIPAVLDQSTRPANSLYRALCENGLMGWADSFDNLAVYRRWLNGHAMAKSGNLKKIQPAKTEGKKSGQIPKIHHSRLTPELFKEQLHNLLAGLLTPKPSLTSQVYEHFQQKNLNRADDELLKDLPIPVQLAKQAQERLRLEQRMLGSSSSYWLMYNAVNHALFTARSSLTLNDRYKLDERVFHRIAARAFA
;
A
#
# COMPACT_ATOMS: atom_id res chain seq x y z
N MET A 1 19.31 16.58 -5.20
CA MET A 1 18.17 16.31 -4.30
C MET A 1 18.58 15.23 -3.32
N THR A 2 18.85 15.60 -2.07
CA THR A 2 19.10 14.65 -0.99
C THR A 2 17.75 14.01 -0.66
N TYR A 3 17.48 12.81 -1.19
CA TYR A 3 16.40 11.99 -0.63
C TYR A 3 16.81 11.70 0.80
N ILE A 4 16.17 12.34 1.77
CA ILE A 4 16.37 12.02 3.18
C ILE A 4 15.93 10.57 3.31
N THR A 5 16.91 9.67 3.39
CA THR A 5 16.68 8.25 3.67
C THR A 5 16.08 8.21 5.06
N SER A 6 14.77 8.03 5.14
CA SER A 6 14.04 7.96 6.40
C SER A 6 13.58 6.53 6.58
N GLN A 7 13.88 5.99 7.75
CA GLN A 7 13.17 4.84 8.26
C GLN A 7 11.74 5.31 8.58
N PRO A 8 10.70 4.62 8.13
CA PRO A 8 9.33 4.94 8.54
C PRO A 8 9.22 4.87 10.07
N TYR A 9 8.54 5.85 10.66
CA TYR A 9 8.10 5.79 12.04
C TYR A 9 6.87 4.88 12.15
N MET A 10 6.80 4.14 13.25
CA MET A 10 5.66 3.29 13.58
C MET A 10 4.82 4.00 14.64
N SER A 11 3.50 3.91 14.52
CA SER A 11 2.55 4.40 15.52
C SER A 11 1.31 3.51 15.52
N ASP A 12 0.66 3.41 16.67
CA ASP A 12 -0.63 2.76 16.89
C ASP A 12 -1.74 3.77 17.25
N SER A 13 -1.47 5.07 17.10
CA SER A 13 -2.37 6.16 17.47
C SER A 13 -2.68 7.08 16.30
N TRP A 14 -3.97 7.43 16.14
CA TRP A 14 -4.38 8.45 15.19
C TRP A 14 -3.80 9.82 15.54
N ASP A 15 -3.60 10.12 16.81
CA ASP A 15 -3.17 11.46 17.25
C ASP A 15 -1.76 11.81 16.74
N ASP A 16 -0.94 10.81 16.40
CA ASP A 16 0.39 11.00 15.82
C ASP A 16 0.33 11.47 14.35
N ILE A 17 -0.78 11.23 13.65
CA ILE A 17 -0.95 11.56 12.22
C ILE A 17 -2.15 12.47 11.91
N CYS A 18 -3.05 12.67 12.87
CA CYS A 18 -4.21 13.55 12.81
C CYS A 18 -3.89 14.90 13.46
N TYR A 19 -3.02 15.66 12.82
CA TYR A 19 -2.69 17.02 13.22
C TYR A 19 -3.25 18.07 12.26
N PRO A 20 -3.36 19.35 12.68
CA PRO A 20 -3.78 20.43 11.81
C PRO A 20 -2.93 20.50 10.54
N ILE A 21 -3.59 20.43 9.39
CA ILE A 21 -3.01 20.45 8.05
C ILE A 21 -3.95 21.25 7.15
N GLY A 22 -3.41 22.11 6.30
CA GLY A 22 -4.23 22.90 5.40
C GLY A 22 -3.43 23.60 4.30
N PRO A 23 -4.12 24.08 3.25
CA PRO A 23 -3.52 24.94 2.26
C PRO A 23 -3.26 26.34 2.84
N VAL A 24 -2.11 26.93 2.50
CA VAL A 24 -1.75 28.32 2.80
C VAL A 24 -1.23 28.95 1.51
N TRP A 25 -1.66 30.17 1.18
CA TRP A 25 -1.16 30.82 -0.03
C TRP A 25 0.30 31.21 0.12
N LEU A 26 1.07 31.04 -0.95
CA LEU A 26 2.49 31.43 -0.95
C LEU A 26 2.66 32.92 -0.68
N THR A 27 1.73 33.76 -1.15
CA THR A 27 1.66 35.21 -0.88
C THR A 27 1.57 35.52 0.61
N ASP A 28 0.85 34.70 1.38
CA ASP A 28 0.66 34.93 2.81
C ASP A 28 1.94 34.64 3.61
N ILE A 29 2.81 33.78 3.05
CA ILE A 29 4.09 33.40 3.67
C ILE A 29 5.24 34.29 3.20
N LEU A 30 5.16 34.83 1.98
CA LEU A 30 6.17 35.70 1.36
C LEU A 30 5.56 37.06 0.96
N PRO A 31 5.07 37.86 1.91
CA PRO A 31 4.29 39.07 1.62
C PRO A 31 5.05 40.16 0.87
N ASP A 32 6.39 40.18 0.99
CA ASP A 32 7.25 41.21 0.40
C ASP A 32 7.71 40.87 -1.03
N TYR A 33 7.30 39.72 -1.56
CA TYR A 33 7.72 39.23 -2.88
C TYR A 33 6.56 39.24 -3.87
N GLU A 34 6.81 39.75 -5.08
CA GLU A 34 5.87 39.59 -6.19
C GLU A 34 6.01 38.17 -6.77
N ILE A 35 4.97 37.36 -6.60
CA ILE A 35 4.98 35.96 -7.05
C ILE A 35 4.54 35.90 -8.52
N MET A 36 5.52 35.81 -9.42
CA MET A 36 5.29 35.63 -10.87
C MET A 36 4.81 34.23 -11.26
N ALA A 37 5.03 33.23 -10.39
CA ALA A 37 4.63 31.86 -10.66
C ALA A 37 3.10 31.73 -10.63
N THR A 38 2.54 31.24 -11.74
CA THR A 38 1.09 31.00 -11.88
C THR A 38 0.71 29.56 -11.51
N ASP A 39 1.69 28.65 -11.52
CA ASP A 39 1.56 27.30 -10.99
C ASP A 39 2.06 27.24 -9.54
N ARG A 40 1.58 26.25 -8.78
CA ARG A 40 2.08 25.93 -7.43
C ARG A 40 1.98 27.08 -6.41
N GLN A 41 0.82 27.72 -6.35
CA GLN A 41 0.57 28.90 -5.53
C GLN A 41 0.17 28.59 -4.07
N GLN A 42 -0.10 27.33 -3.74
CA GLN A 42 -0.49 26.90 -2.39
C GLN A 42 0.56 25.99 -1.76
N LEU A 43 0.80 26.22 -0.48
CA LEU A 43 1.63 25.41 0.39
C LEU A 43 0.75 24.50 1.24
N VAL A 44 1.07 23.21 1.29
CA VAL A 44 0.45 22.29 2.24
C VAL A 44 1.21 22.39 3.54
N VAL A 45 0.65 23.07 4.52
CA VAL A 45 1.30 23.38 5.80
C VAL A 45 0.60 22.62 6.92
N GLY A 46 1.38 21.91 7.73
CA GLY A 46 0.86 21.23 8.91
C GLY A 46 1.82 21.30 10.09
N GLN A 47 1.34 20.89 11.25
CA GLN A 47 2.12 20.93 12.49
C GLN A 47 2.02 19.59 13.23
N PRO A 48 2.95 18.65 12.99
CA PRO A 48 3.02 17.40 13.75
C PRO A 48 3.15 17.65 15.26
N LEU A 49 2.67 16.72 16.07
CA LEU A 49 2.75 16.81 17.52
C LEU A 49 4.20 16.95 17.99
N GLY A 50 4.47 17.93 18.86
CA GLY A 50 5.83 18.26 19.31
C GLY A 50 6.75 18.83 18.21
N GLY A 51 6.24 19.03 17.00
CA GLY A 51 6.97 19.53 15.85
C GLY A 51 6.77 21.03 15.58
N ARG A 52 7.54 21.54 14.62
CA ARG A 52 7.35 22.89 14.06
C ARG A 52 6.36 22.85 12.90
N LYS A 53 5.75 23.99 12.60
CA LYS A 53 5.02 24.19 11.34
C LYS A 53 5.94 23.80 10.18
N THR A 54 5.45 22.88 9.35
CA THR A 54 6.21 22.22 8.31
C THR A 54 5.44 22.34 6.99
N ILE A 55 6.17 22.69 5.93
CA ILE A 55 5.65 22.69 4.56
C ILE A 55 5.88 21.29 3.99
N PHE A 56 4.81 20.53 3.76
CA PHE A 56 4.88 19.17 3.22
C PHE A 56 4.94 19.15 1.70
N GLY A 57 4.34 20.14 1.04
CA GLY A 57 4.30 20.23 -0.42
C GLY A 57 3.94 21.62 -0.92
N ILE A 58 4.22 21.85 -2.20
CA ILE A 58 3.82 23.04 -2.95
C ILE A 58 2.96 22.56 -4.11
N GLN A 59 1.72 23.04 -4.17
CA GLN A 59 0.66 22.50 -5.02
C GLN A 59 -0.09 23.62 -5.73
N SER A 60 -0.76 23.28 -6.83
CA SER A 60 -1.64 24.21 -7.55
C SER A 60 -2.76 24.72 -6.66
N ALA A 61 -3.33 25.88 -6.99
CA ALA A 61 -4.43 26.50 -6.25
C ALA A 61 -5.65 25.58 -6.05
N ASP A 62 -5.89 24.66 -7.00
CA ASP A 62 -7.03 23.74 -6.94
C ASP A 62 -6.71 22.40 -6.24
N TYR A 63 -5.57 22.27 -5.56
CA TYR A 63 -5.22 21.01 -4.91
C TYR A 63 -6.01 20.83 -3.61
N ALA A 64 -6.85 19.80 -3.55
CA ALA A 64 -7.54 19.40 -2.33
C ALA A 64 -6.65 18.48 -1.49
N ILE A 65 -6.37 18.88 -0.24
CA ILE A 65 -5.74 18.05 0.77
C ILE A 65 -6.80 17.22 1.50
N ILE A 66 -6.51 15.94 1.76
CA ILE A 66 -7.35 15.05 2.57
C ILE A 66 -6.66 14.88 3.93
N PRO A 67 -7.15 15.51 5.01
CA PRO A 67 -6.61 15.29 6.35
C PRO A 67 -6.83 13.84 6.79
N ASN A 68 -5.86 13.26 7.49
CA ASN A 68 -6.02 11.92 8.09
C ASN A 68 -7.19 11.88 9.07
N GLU A 69 -7.55 13.00 9.67
CA GLU A 69 -8.76 13.14 10.51
C GLU A 69 -10.04 12.78 9.75
N ALA A 70 -10.13 13.10 8.46
CA ALA A 70 -11.27 12.69 7.64
C ALA A 70 -11.32 11.17 7.44
N ILE A 71 -10.16 10.51 7.35
CA ILE A 71 -10.05 9.06 7.24
C ILE A 71 -10.48 8.41 8.56
N ARG A 72 -9.93 8.88 9.69
CA ARG A 72 -10.28 8.43 11.04
C ARG A 72 -11.79 8.47 11.26
N GLN A 73 -12.43 9.61 10.97
CA GLN A 73 -13.86 9.77 11.17
C GLN A 73 -14.70 8.74 10.42
N VAL A 74 -14.31 8.39 9.19
CA VAL A 74 -15.03 7.36 8.42
C VAL A 74 -14.77 5.95 8.96
N VAL A 75 -13.54 5.67 9.37
CA VAL A 75 -13.16 4.40 10.00
C VAL A 75 -13.95 4.20 11.30
N ASP A 76 -13.93 5.18 12.20
CA ASP A 76 -14.60 5.15 13.51
C ASP A 76 -16.14 5.11 13.38
N GLN A 77 -16.70 5.61 12.28
CA GLN A 77 -18.14 5.48 11.99
C GLN A 77 -18.54 4.07 11.59
N LEU A 78 -17.66 3.33 10.91
CA LEU A 78 -17.94 2.00 10.38
C LEU A 78 -17.50 0.87 11.31
N LEU A 79 -16.53 1.14 12.18
CA LEU A 79 -15.83 0.14 12.97
C LEU A 79 -15.72 0.61 14.41
N SER A 80 -16.24 -0.18 15.34
CA SER A 80 -16.14 0.08 16.77
C SER A 80 -14.83 -0.42 17.38
N ASP A 81 -14.30 -1.52 16.83
CA ASP A 81 -13.14 -2.22 17.39
C ASP A 81 -12.18 -2.62 16.26
N TYR A 82 -10.97 -2.07 16.30
CA TYR A 82 -9.88 -2.41 15.39
C TYR A 82 -8.53 -2.12 16.04
N THR A 83 -7.50 -2.84 15.60
CA THR A 83 -6.12 -2.50 15.93
C THR A 83 -5.56 -1.59 14.84
N LEU A 84 -4.91 -0.50 15.25
CA LEU A 84 -4.31 0.47 14.34
C LEU A 84 -2.81 0.21 14.24
N GLN A 85 -2.28 0.15 13.02
CA GLN A 85 -0.85 0.21 12.77
C GLN A 85 -0.55 1.18 11.64
N ILE A 86 0.23 2.20 11.96
CA ILE A 86 0.60 3.28 11.05
C ILE A 86 2.11 3.24 10.79
N LYS A 87 2.47 3.36 9.52
CA LYS A 87 3.82 3.64 9.03
C LYS A 87 3.81 5.02 8.40
N HIS A 88 4.59 5.96 8.92
CA HIS A 88 4.64 7.30 8.36
C HIS A 88 6.06 7.85 8.24
N THR A 89 6.25 8.77 7.30
CA THR A 89 7.53 9.42 7.06
C THR A 89 7.50 10.88 7.51
N PRO A 90 8.65 11.47 7.88
CA PRO A 90 8.70 12.90 8.20
C PRO A 90 8.40 13.80 6.99
N THR A 91 8.38 13.24 5.78
CA THR A 91 7.94 13.94 4.56
C THR A 91 6.43 13.88 4.33
N GLY A 92 5.65 13.43 5.30
CA GLY A 92 4.18 13.42 5.24
C GLY A 92 3.59 12.33 4.33
N GLU A 93 4.22 11.16 4.24
CA GLU A 93 3.60 9.97 3.64
C GLU A 93 3.10 9.05 4.74
N PHE A 94 1.94 8.42 4.54
CA PHE A 94 1.27 7.58 5.52
C PHE A 94 0.81 6.28 4.88
N SER A 95 1.05 5.18 5.58
CA SER A 95 0.48 3.85 5.35
C SER A 95 -0.24 3.47 6.63
N ILE A 96 -1.56 3.35 6.55
CA ILE A 96 -2.45 3.16 7.69
C ILE A 96 -3.09 1.79 7.53
N SER A 97 -2.80 0.88 8.46
CA SER A 97 -3.36 -0.46 8.49
C SER A 97 -4.39 -0.53 9.61
N ILE A 98 -5.65 -0.74 9.23
CA ILE A 98 -6.75 -1.03 10.14
C ILE A 98 -6.88 -2.55 10.19
N ILE A 99 -6.59 -3.15 11.33
CA ILE A 99 -6.51 -4.59 11.51
C ILE A 99 -7.76 -5.05 12.24
N PHE A 100 -8.45 -6.03 11.66
CA PHE A 100 -9.68 -6.59 12.19
C PHE A 100 -9.39 -7.82 13.05
N ASP A 101 -10.29 -8.12 14.00
CA ASP A 101 -10.24 -9.36 14.78
C ASP A 101 -10.56 -10.60 13.94
N ARG A 102 -11.10 -10.40 12.74
CA ARG A 102 -11.40 -11.49 11.83
C ARG A 102 -10.11 -12.15 11.33
N GLN A 103 -9.99 -13.43 11.61
CA GLN A 103 -8.84 -14.24 11.25
C GLN A 103 -9.11 -15.12 10.03
N MET A 104 -8.02 -15.50 9.37
CA MET A 104 -7.99 -16.47 8.28
C MET A 104 -6.73 -17.32 8.43
N SER A 105 -6.90 -18.63 8.35
CA SER A 105 -5.79 -19.56 8.32
C SER A 105 -5.15 -19.55 6.94
N VAL A 106 -3.82 -19.48 6.90
CA VAL A 106 -3.00 -19.67 5.71
C VAL A 106 -1.97 -20.71 6.10
N GLY A 107 -2.15 -21.94 5.60
CA GLY A 107 -1.39 -23.12 6.02
C GLY A 107 -1.36 -23.28 7.54
N THR A 108 -0.19 -23.16 8.16
CA THR A 108 -0.03 -23.31 9.63
C THR A 108 -0.14 -22.00 10.40
N GLU A 109 -0.21 -20.85 9.72
CA GLU A 109 -0.31 -19.54 10.36
C GLU A 109 -1.74 -19.02 10.35
N THR A 110 -2.05 -18.18 11.33
CA THR A 110 -3.30 -17.43 11.38
C THR A 110 -3.02 -15.96 11.12
N LEU A 111 -3.61 -15.43 10.06
CA LEU A 111 -3.49 -14.03 9.65
C LEU A 111 -4.77 -13.29 9.99
N GLN A 112 -4.65 -12.00 10.28
CA GLN A 112 -5.82 -11.13 10.48
C GLN A 112 -6.18 -10.46 9.17
N HIS A 113 -7.47 -10.23 8.93
CA HIS A 113 -7.85 -9.33 7.84
C HIS A 113 -7.43 -7.90 8.17
N SER A 114 -7.06 -7.14 7.14
CA SER A 114 -6.72 -5.73 7.30
C SER A 114 -7.20 -4.88 6.13
N LEU A 115 -7.45 -3.61 6.42
CA LEU A 115 -7.66 -2.55 5.46
C LEU A 115 -6.42 -1.67 5.44
N MET A 116 -5.75 -1.58 4.28
CA MET A 116 -4.58 -0.74 4.12
C MET A 116 -4.92 0.51 3.31
N LEU A 117 -4.75 1.67 3.94
CA LEU A 117 -4.97 2.98 3.34
C LEU A 117 -3.61 3.68 3.18
N THR A 118 -3.37 4.28 2.02
CA THR A 118 -2.20 5.17 1.83
C THR A 118 -2.70 6.60 1.68
N ASN A 119 -2.06 7.54 2.36
CA ASN A 119 -2.30 8.96 2.19
C ASN A 119 -0.96 9.72 2.11
N SER A 120 -0.98 10.93 1.56
CA SER A 120 0.21 11.79 1.56
C SER A 120 -0.13 13.26 1.51
N TYR A 121 0.61 14.05 2.27
CA TYR A 121 0.54 15.51 2.28
C TYR A 121 1.57 16.16 1.36
N ASN A 122 2.53 15.41 0.83
CA ASN A 122 3.54 15.94 -0.10
C ASN A 122 3.09 15.91 -1.58
N GLY A 123 1.93 15.33 -1.86
CA GLY A 123 1.33 15.21 -3.20
C GLY A 123 2.07 14.33 -4.20
N LYS A 124 3.11 13.60 -3.79
CA LYS A 124 3.80 12.61 -4.65
C LYS A 124 3.08 11.28 -4.71
N THR A 125 2.36 10.94 -3.64
CA THR A 125 1.68 9.67 -3.47
C THR A 125 0.18 9.92 -3.44
N PRO A 126 -0.61 9.32 -4.35
CA PRO A 126 -2.06 9.47 -4.33
C PRO A 126 -2.64 8.72 -3.12
N PHE A 127 -3.84 9.13 -2.70
CA PHE A 127 -4.62 8.35 -1.76
C PHE A 127 -5.01 7.00 -2.39
N THR A 128 -4.77 5.90 -1.68
CA THR A 128 -5.13 4.56 -2.14
C THR A 128 -5.78 3.73 -1.05
N ILE A 129 -6.62 2.79 -1.46
CA ILE A 129 -7.26 1.76 -0.64
C ILE A 129 -6.80 0.42 -1.21
N GLN A 130 -6.13 -0.39 -0.40
CA GLN A 130 -5.58 -1.69 -0.81
C GLN A 130 -4.71 -1.59 -2.08
N GLY A 131 -3.91 -0.52 -2.18
CA GLY A 131 -3.04 -0.26 -3.33
C GLY A 131 -3.73 0.33 -4.57
N GLN A 132 -5.05 0.54 -4.54
CA GLN A 132 -5.83 1.09 -5.66
C GLN A 132 -6.28 2.53 -5.39
N THR A 133 -6.22 3.41 -6.38
CA THR A 133 -6.73 4.79 -6.25
C THR A 133 -8.26 4.80 -6.22
N ILE A 134 -8.89 5.81 -5.61
CA ILE A 134 -10.37 5.92 -5.56
C ILE A 134 -11.02 5.73 -6.94
N PRO A 135 -10.57 6.39 -8.03
CA PRO A 135 -11.17 6.18 -9.34
C PRO A 135 -11.06 4.74 -9.86
N ALA A 136 -10.00 4.01 -9.49
CA ALA A 136 -9.83 2.61 -9.86
C ALA A 136 -10.73 1.69 -9.04
N VAL A 137 -10.94 1.98 -7.75
CA VAL A 137 -11.87 1.21 -6.89
C VAL A 137 -13.32 1.45 -7.29
N LEU A 138 -13.67 2.67 -7.70
CA LEU A 138 -15.00 3.02 -8.21
C LEU A 138 -15.29 2.44 -9.60
N ASP A 139 -14.26 2.01 -10.33
CA ASP A 139 -14.44 1.25 -11.56
C ASP A 139 -14.89 -0.17 -11.20
N GLN A 140 -16.14 -0.50 -11.55
CA GLN A 140 -16.78 -1.80 -11.27
C GLN A 140 -16.05 -3.00 -11.92
N SER A 141 -15.09 -2.75 -12.81
CA SER A 141 -14.22 -3.79 -13.38
C SER A 141 -13.07 -4.20 -12.45
N THR A 142 -12.80 -3.46 -11.37
CA THR A 142 -11.70 -3.75 -10.47
C THR A 142 -12.21 -4.45 -9.22
N ARG A 143 -11.72 -5.67 -8.97
CA ARG A 143 -11.96 -6.34 -7.68
C ARG A 143 -11.06 -5.71 -6.62
N PRO A 144 -11.61 -5.39 -5.43
CA PRO A 144 -10.79 -4.90 -4.35
C PRO A 144 -9.87 -6.01 -3.84
N ALA A 145 -8.63 -5.65 -3.55
CA ALA A 145 -7.66 -6.55 -2.93
C ALA A 145 -8.03 -6.81 -1.47
N ASN A 146 -7.97 -8.08 -1.04
CA ASN A 146 -8.07 -8.42 0.37
C ASN A 146 -6.67 -8.37 0.97
N SER A 147 -6.44 -7.41 1.85
CA SER A 147 -5.19 -7.36 2.59
C SER A 147 -5.32 -8.10 3.91
N LEU A 148 -4.19 -8.62 4.34
CA LEU A 148 -4.02 -9.38 5.56
C LEU A 148 -2.96 -8.71 6.43
N TYR A 149 -2.88 -9.14 7.67
CA TYR A 149 -1.90 -8.70 8.63
C TYR A 149 -1.29 -9.92 9.31
N ARG A 150 0.03 -9.92 9.41
CA ARG A 150 0.79 -10.99 10.05
C ARG A 150 1.42 -10.45 11.33
N ALA A 151 0.86 -10.84 12.47
CA ALA A 151 1.31 -10.38 13.78
C ALA A 151 2.79 -10.69 14.07
N LEU A 152 3.31 -11.85 13.62
CA LEU A 152 4.71 -12.24 13.84
C LEU A 152 5.72 -11.19 13.35
N CYS A 153 5.39 -10.50 12.26
CA CYS A 153 6.28 -9.52 11.62
C CYS A 153 5.72 -8.12 11.63
N GLU A 154 4.58 -7.92 12.29
CA GLU A 154 3.90 -6.64 12.39
C GLU A 154 3.79 -5.92 11.03
N ASN A 155 3.40 -6.67 10.00
CA ASN A 155 3.34 -6.17 8.63
C ASN A 155 2.01 -6.50 7.95
N GLY A 156 1.51 -5.50 7.20
CA GLY A 156 0.39 -5.67 6.28
C GLY A 156 0.85 -6.33 4.98
N LEU A 157 0.08 -7.32 4.55
CA LEU A 157 0.26 -8.11 3.35
C LEU A 157 -0.86 -7.76 2.37
N MET A 158 -0.52 -7.25 1.20
CA MET A 158 -1.50 -6.76 0.23
C MET A 158 -2.03 -7.89 -0.66
N GLY A 159 -3.31 -7.80 -1.02
CA GLY A 159 -4.03 -8.79 -1.85
C GLY A 159 -3.68 -8.75 -3.35
N TRP A 160 -2.41 -8.87 -3.73
CA TRP A 160 -1.95 -8.63 -5.11
C TRP A 160 -2.53 -9.58 -6.17
N ALA A 161 -2.89 -10.81 -5.80
CA ALA A 161 -3.51 -11.76 -6.75
C ALA A 161 -5.04 -11.59 -6.85
N ASP A 162 -5.67 -10.80 -5.99
CA ASP A 162 -7.15 -10.73 -5.92
C ASP A 162 -7.78 -9.98 -7.10
N SER A 163 -6.96 -9.30 -7.90
CA SER A 163 -7.36 -8.71 -9.17
C SER A 163 -7.67 -9.74 -10.26
N PHE A 164 -7.28 -11.01 -10.07
CA PHE A 164 -7.52 -12.10 -11.01
C PHE A 164 -8.74 -12.94 -10.61
N ASP A 165 -9.44 -13.51 -11.60
CA ASP A 165 -10.68 -14.27 -11.35
C ASP A 165 -10.44 -15.55 -10.56
N ASN A 166 -9.34 -16.27 -10.87
CA ASN A 166 -9.00 -17.54 -10.24
C ASN A 166 -7.51 -17.88 -10.44
N LEU A 167 -7.06 -18.92 -9.72
CA LEU A 167 -5.68 -19.38 -9.72
C LEU A 167 -5.17 -19.83 -11.10
N ALA A 168 -6.02 -20.44 -11.92
CA ALA A 168 -5.62 -20.91 -13.24
C ALA A 168 -5.31 -19.75 -14.19
N VAL A 169 -6.14 -18.70 -14.17
CA VAL A 169 -5.90 -17.46 -14.93
C VAL A 169 -4.63 -16.78 -14.46
N TYR A 170 -4.44 -16.66 -13.14
CA TYR A 170 -3.25 -16.05 -12.56
C TYR A 170 -1.96 -16.82 -12.91
N ARG A 171 -1.97 -18.17 -12.80
CA ARG A 171 -0.82 -19.00 -13.20
C ARG A 171 -0.47 -18.85 -14.68
N ARG A 172 -1.46 -18.82 -15.57
CA ARG A 172 -1.23 -18.59 -17.00
C ARG A 172 -0.58 -17.22 -17.24
N TRP A 173 -1.05 -16.20 -16.53
CA TRP A 173 -0.48 -14.85 -16.58
C TRP A 173 0.98 -14.84 -16.11
N LEU A 174 1.30 -15.52 -15.00
CA LEU A 174 2.68 -15.64 -14.49
C LEU A 174 3.61 -16.29 -15.52
N ASN A 175 3.18 -17.37 -16.17
CA ASN A 175 3.95 -18.07 -17.19
C ASN A 175 4.21 -17.20 -18.44
N GLY A 176 3.21 -16.43 -18.86
CA GLY A 176 3.35 -15.47 -19.96
C GLY A 176 4.29 -14.31 -19.63
N HIS A 177 4.32 -13.85 -18.36
CA HIS A 177 5.21 -12.79 -17.90
C HIS A 177 6.66 -13.24 -17.74
N ALA A 178 6.89 -14.50 -17.33
CA ALA A 178 8.23 -15.08 -17.24
C ALA A 178 8.92 -15.14 -18.62
N MET A 179 8.16 -15.27 -19.71
CA MET A 179 8.63 -15.30 -21.10
C MET A 179 8.88 -13.91 -21.71
N ALA A 180 8.27 -12.84 -21.18
CA ALA A 180 8.31 -11.49 -21.77
C ALA A 180 9.52 -10.63 -21.31
N LYS A 181 10.70 -11.23 -21.16
CA LYS A 181 11.95 -10.51 -20.78
C LYS A 181 12.50 -9.57 -21.87
N SER A 182 11.78 -9.30 -22.95
CA SER A 182 12.19 -8.34 -23.98
C SER A 182 11.01 -7.49 -24.47
N GLY A 183 10.96 -6.23 -24.03
CA GLY A 183 10.28 -5.14 -24.74
C GLY A 183 8.76 -5.07 -24.62
N ASN A 184 8.29 -3.95 -24.04
CA ASN A 184 6.93 -3.42 -24.14
C ASN A 184 5.78 -4.25 -23.56
N LEU A 185 5.53 -4.04 -22.26
CA LEU A 185 4.30 -4.39 -21.58
C LEU A 185 3.10 -3.64 -22.21
N LYS A 186 2.26 -4.35 -22.96
CA LYS A 186 0.86 -3.92 -23.14
C LYS A 186 0.17 -4.06 -21.78
N LYS A 187 -0.38 -2.95 -21.26
CA LYS A 187 -1.26 -2.93 -20.09
C LYS A 187 -2.32 -4.01 -20.25
N ILE A 188 -2.33 -5.01 -19.37
CA ILE A 188 -3.41 -5.99 -19.32
C ILE A 188 -4.59 -5.32 -18.64
N GLN A 189 -5.74 -5.36 -19.32
CA GLN A 189 -7.02 -4.89 -18.81
C GLN A 189 -7.48 -5.83 -17.70
N PRO A 190 -7.98 -5.30 -16.56
CA PRO A 190 -8.65 -6.13 -15.56
C PRO A 190 -9.86 -6.85 -16.18
N ALA A 191 -10.24 -7.97 -15.56
CA ALA A 191 -11.38 -8.77 -15.99
C ALA A 191 -12.63 -7.88 -16.11
N LYS A 192 -13.24 -7.85 -17.31
CA LYS A 192 -14.56 -7.25 -17.49
C LYS A 192 -15.57 -8.18 -16.83
N THR A 193 -16.09 -7.79 -15.68
CA THR A 193 -17.37 -8.31 -15.19
C THR A 193 -18.42 -7.95 -16.24
N GLU A 194 -19.14 -8.94 -16.78
CA GLU A 194 -20.33 -8.74 -17.62
C GLU A 194 -21.48 -8.20 -16.76
N GLY A 195 -21.33 -6.97 -16.25
CA GLY A 195 -22.37 -6.21 -15.57
C GLY A 195 -22.85 -5.09 -16.49
N LYS A 196 -24.17 -4.95 -16.64
CA LYS A 196 -24.82 -3.88 -17.43
C LYS A 196 -24.16 -2.52 -17.15
N LYS A 197 -23.69 -1.86 -18.21
CA LYS A 197 -23.23 -0.46 -18.20
C LYS A 197 -24.32 0.42 -17.58
N SER A 198 -24.23 0.70 -16.29
CA SER A 198 -25.02 1.74 -15.63
C SER A 198 -24.04 2.78 -15.09
N GLY A 199 -24.20 4.02 -15.56
CA GLY A 199 -23.52 5.22 -15.08
C GLY A 199 -21.99 5.19 -15.15
N GLN A 200 -21.39 5.82 -16.16
CA GLN A 200 -20.01 6.27 -16.03
C GLN A 200 -19.94 7.27 -14.87
N ILE A 201 -19.43 6.84 -13.71
CA ILE A 201 -19.09 7.76 -12.63
C ILE A 201 -17.99 8.67 -13.18
N PRO A 202 -18.20 10.01 -13.23
CA PRO A 202 -17.24 10.92 -13.83
C PRO A 202 -15.87 10.78 -13.16
N LYS A 203 -14.78 10.77 -13.95
CA LYS A 203 -13.43 10.91 -13.42
C LYS A 203 -13.34 12.25 -12.69
N ILE A 204 -13.32 12.22 -11.37
CA ILE A 204 -13.24 13.44 -10.56
C ILE A 204 -11.81 13.95 -10.64
N HIS A 205 -11.64 15.14 -11.20
CA HIS A 205 -10.41 15.90 -11.11
C HIS A 205 -10.19 16.27 -9.64
N HIS A 206 -8.96 16.15 -9.11
CA HIS A 206 -8.65 16.46 -7.70
C HIS A 206 -9.13 17.85 -7.24
N SER A 207 -9.38 18.77 -8.18
CA SER A 207 -9.96 20.10 -7.96
C SER A 207 -11.43 20.16 -7.53
N ARG A 208 -12.14 19.02 -7.47
CA ARG A 208 -13.56 18.97 -7.04
C ARG A 208 -13.82 18.08 -5.83
N LEU A 209 -12.78 17.54 -5.19
CA LEU A 209 -12.93 16.65 -4.05
C LEU A 209 -13.07 17.49 -2.77
N THR A 210 -14.29 17.77 -2.32
CA THR A 210 -14.48 18.34 -0.98
C THR A 210 -14.23 17.26 0.08
N PRO A 211 -13.81 17.63 1.30
CA PRO A 211 -13.65 16.68 2.41
C PRO A 211 -14.92 15.85 2.66
N GLU A 212 -16.10 16.44 2.51
CA GLU A 212 -17.40 15.79 2.73
C GLU A 212 -17.67 14.73 1.67
N LEU A 213 -17.46 15.07 0.39
CA LEU A 213 -17.62 14.12 -0.71
C LEU A 213 -16.61 12.97 -0.60
N PHE A 214 -15.38 13.26 -0.18
CA PHE A 214 -14.39 12.24 0.10
C PHE A 214 -14.85 11.29 1.20
N LYS A 215 -15.37 11.82 2.32
CA LYS A 215 -15.86 10.99 3.43
C LYS A 215 -17.00 10.08 3.00
N GLU A 216 -17.96 10.59 2.26
CA GLU A 216 -19.08 9.80 1.73
C GLU A 216 -18.59 8.68 0.80
N GLN A 217 -17.67 8.99 -0.11
CA GLN A 217 -17.09 8.00 -1.01
C GLN A 217 -16.30 6.94 -0.26
N LEU A 218 -15.45 7.36 0.68
CA LEU A 218 -14.68 6.44 1.51
C LEU A 218 -15.62 5.54 2.31
N HIS A 219 -16.66 6.09 2.92
CA HIS A 219 -17.64 5.34 3.69
C HIS A 219 -18.28 4.23 2.85
N ASN A 220 -18.80 4.58 1.67
CA ASN A 220 -19.44 3.61 0.78
C ASN A 220 -18.46 2.53 0.29
N LEU A 221 -17.21 2.91 0.02
CA LEU A 221 -16.17 1.97 -0.36
C LEU A 221 -15.84 1.01 0.78
N LEU A 222 -15.57 1.52 1.97
CA LEU A 222 -15.20 0.71 3.13
C LEU A 222 -16.34 -0.23 3.54
N ALA A 223 -17.59 0.25 3.56
CA ALA A 223 -18.76 -0.60 3.84
C ALA A 223 -18.83 -1.82 2.90
N GLY A 224 -18.49 -1.66 1.62
CA GLY A 224 -18.42 -2.75 0.65
C GLY A 224 -17.23 -3.71 0.82
N LEU A 225 -16.14 -3.25 1.44
CA LEU A 225 -14.92 -4.03 1.70
C LEU A 225 -15.00 -4.88 2.97
N LEU A 226 -15.84 -4.50 3.93
CA LEU A 226 -16.02 -5.25 5.17
C LEU A 226 -16.72 -6.60 4.99
N THR A 227 -17.30 -6.85 3.81
CA THR A 227 -17.93 -8.13 3.51
C THR A 227 -16.87 -9.20 3.17
N PRO A 228 -16.90 -10.36 3.85
CA PRO A 228 -16.05 -11.51 3.53
C PRO A 228 -16.06 -11.90 2.06
N LYS A 229 -14.88 -11.90 1.42
CA LYS A 229 -14.70 -12.45 0.08
C LYS A 229 -13.55 -13.45 0.08
N PRO A 230 -13.64 -14.52 -0.74
CA PRO A 230 -12.50 -15.40 -0.99
C PRO A 230 -11.33 -14.57 -1.55
N SER A 231 -10.13 -14.77 -1.00
CA SER A 231 -8.91 -14.17 -1.51
C SER A 231 -8.18 -15.20 -2.38
N LEU A 232 -7.80 -14.80 -3.58
CA LEU A 232 -6.87 -15.59 -4.39
C LEU A 232 -5.45 -15.48 -3.83
N THR A 233 -5.11 -14.32 -3.27
CA THR A 233 -3.83 -14.07 -2.60
C THR A 233 -3.59 -15.05 -1.46
N SER A 234 -4.61 -15.36 -0.66
CA SER A 234 -4.47 -16.36 0.41
C SER A 234 -4.14 -17.76 -0.11
N GLN A 235 -4.75 -18.18 -1.23
CA GLN A 235 -4.41 -19.45 -1.89
C GLN A 235 -2.96 -19.47 -2.40
N VAL A 236 -2.45 -18.32 -2.86
CA VAL A 236 -1.04 -18.18 -3.26
C VAL A 236 -0.12 -18.27 -2.04
N TYR A 237 -0.49 -17.66 -0.91
CA TYR A 237 0.27 -17.78 0.33
C TYR A 237 0.29 -19.22 0.87
N GLU A 238 -0.82 -19.94 0.80
CA GLU A 238 -0.86 -21.37 1.15
C GLU A 238 0.12 -22.18 0.28
N HIS A 239 0.13 -21.92 -1.02
CA HIS A 239 1.10 -22.55 -1.94
C HIS A 239 2.55 -22.18 -1.58
N PHE A 240 2.81 -20.94 -1.16
CA PHE A 240 4.13 -20.49 -0.72
C PHE A 240 4.61 -21.21 0.54
N GLN A 241 3.69 -21.55 1.46
CA GLN A 241 4.03 -22.30 2.67
C GLN A 241 4.37 -23.76 2.37
N GLN A 242 3.66 -24.37 1.42
CA GLN A 242 3.86 -25.78 1.06
C GLN A 242 5.17 -26.04 0.29
N LYS A 243 5.76 -25.00 -0.33
CA LYS A 243 7.01 -25.11 -1.08
C LYS A 243 8.20 -24.58 -0.29
N ASN A 244 9.11 -25.48 0.05
CA ASN A 244 10.43 -25.14 0.57
C ASN A 244 11.32 -24.55 -0.54
N LEU A 245 12.27 -23.70 -0.14
CA LEU A 245 13.33 -23.24 -1.04
C LEU A 245 14.33 -24.38 -1.27
N ASN A 246 14.69 -24.61 -2.53
CA ASN A 246 15.74 -25.56 -2.89
C ASN A 246 17.09 -24.83 -3.02
N ARG A 247 18.20 -25.58 -3.16
CA ARG A 247 19.53 -24.97 -3.43
C ARG A 247 19.55 -24.07 -4.67
N ALA A 248 18.69 -24.35 -5.66
CA ALA A 248 18.54 -23.50 -6.84
C ALA A 248 17.90 -22.12 -6.53
N ASP A 249 17.21 -22.00 -5.39
CA ASP A 249 16.57 -20.77 -4.92
C ASP A 249 17.44 -19.97 -3.94
N ASP A 250 18.63 -20.45 -3.57
CA ASP A 250 19.54 -19.74 -2.64
C ASP A 250 19.91 -18.34 -3.16
N GLU A 251 19.95 -18.18 -4.48
CA GLU A 251 20.22 -16.90 -5.17
C GLU A 251 18.94 -16.13 -5.54
N LEU A 252 17.75 -16.71 -5.34
CA LEU A 252 16.48 -16.10 -5.73
C LEU A 252 16.28 -14.73 -5.10
N LEU A 253 16.70 -14.58 -3.84
CA LEU A 253 16.58 -13.32 -3.12
C LEU A 253 17.45 -12.21 -3.73
N LYS A 254 18.63 -12.56 -4.30
CA LYS A 254 19.49 -11.59 -5.02
C LYS A 254 18.92 -11.23 -6.39
N ASP A 255 18.17 -12.15 -6.99
CA ASP A 255 17.49 -11.96 -8.26
C ASP A 255 16.28 -11.02 -8.17
N LEU A 256 15.66 -10.90 -6.99
CA LEU A 256 14.44 -10.09 -6.80
C LEU A 256 14.65 -8.62 -7.21
N PRO A 257 13.60 -7.93 -7.70
CA PRO A 257 13.70 -6.56 -8.20
C PRO A 257 13.75 -5.53 -7.05
N ILE A 258 14.59 -5.75 -6.04
CA ILE A 258 14.76 -4.88 -4.88
C ILE A 258 16.21 -4.42 -4.76
N PRO A 259 16.47 -3.24 -4.17
CA PRO A 259 17.83 -2.79 -3.87
C PRO A 259 18.62 -3.82 -3.07
N VAL A 260 19.91 -3.97 -3.40
CA VAL A 260 20.82 -4.96 -2.77
C VAL A 260 20.86 -4.84 -1.24
N GLN A 261 20.77 -3.62 -0.71
CA GLN A 261 20.72 -3.40 0.74
C GLN A 261 19.45 -3.97 1.39
N LEU A 262 18.29 -3.85 0.72
CA LEU A 262 17.04 -4.44 1.19
C LEU A 262 17.07 -5.96 1.08
N ALA A 263 17.68 -6.49 0.01
CA ALA A 263 17.91 -7.93 -0.12
C ALA A 263 18.74 -8.47 1.07
N LYS A 264 19.84 -7.81 1.42
CA LYS A 264 20.64 -8.21 2.60
C LYS A 264 19.82 -8.20 3.90
N GLN A 265 19.02 -7.16 4.12
CA GLN A 265 18.15 -7.09 5.32
C GLN A 265 17.06 -8.16 5.31
N ALA A 266 16.46 -8.44 4.16
CA ALA A 266 15.51 -9.54 4.00
C ALA A 266 16.15 -10.90 4.29
N GLN A 267 17.41 -11.11 3.88
CA GLN A 267 18.13 -12.36 4.18
C GLN A 267 18.35 -12.55 5.70
N GLU A 268 18.75 -11.49 6.40
CA GLU A 268 18.90 -11.55 7.86
C GLU A 268 17.55 -11.78 8.55
N ARG A 269 16.50 -11.13 8.07
CA ARG A 269 15.14 -11.34 8.58
C ARG A 269 14.65 -12.76 8.35
N LEU A 270 14.88 -13.32 7.16
CA LEU A 270 14.55 -14.71 6.84
C LEU A 270 15.20 -15.68 7.84
N ARG A 271 16.51 -15.52 8.12
CA ARG A 271 17.24 -16.35 9.08
C ARG A 271 16.67 -16.23 10.50
N LEU A 272 16.28 -15.03 10.91
CA LEU A 272 15.64 -14.79 12.21
C LEU A 272 14.32 -15.56 12.30
N GLU A 273 13.45 -15.43 11.29
CA GLU A 273 12.14 -16.09 11.28
C GLU A 273 12.24 -17.61 11.25
N GLN A 274 13.18 -18.17 10.48
CA GLN A 274 13.45 -19.61 10.50
C GLN A 274 13.81 -20.11 11.90
N ARG A 275 14.62 -19.33 12.65
CA ARG A 275 14.99 -19.67 14.01
C ARG A 275 13.81 -19.56 14.97
N MET A 276 13.01 -18.50 14.86
CA MET A 276 11.83 -18.29 15.73
C MET A 276 10.77 -19.37 15.52
N LEU A 277 10.57 -19.80 14.27
CA LEU A 277 9.54 -20.77 13.90
C LEU A 277 10.03 -22.22 13.89
N GLY A 278 11.34 -22.44 14.05
CA GLY A 278 11.95 -23.78 13.98
C GLY A 278 11.76 -24.46 12.61
N SER A 279 11.62 -23.68 11.53
CA SER A 279 11.23 -24.19 10.21
C SER A 279 12.32 -23.97 9.15
N SER A 280 12.30 -24.79 8.09
CA SER A 280 13.12 -24.58 6.90
C SER A 280 12.70 -23.32 6.13
N SER A 281 13.59 -22.82 5.25
CA SER A 281 13.25 -21.71 4.36
C SER A 281 12.14 -22.14 3.40
N SER A 282 11.08 -21.34 3.33
CA SER A 282 9.99 -21.48 2.34
C SER A 282 9.83 -20.21 1.53
N TYR A 283 9.13 -20.30 0.40
CA TYR A 283 8.77 -19.09 -0.37
C TYR A 283 7.93 -18.12 0.47
N TRP A 284 7.16 -18.63 1.44
CA TRP A 284 6.38 -17.82 2.37
C TRP A 284 7.26 -16.99 3.29
N LEU A 285 8.25 -17.60 3.95
CA LEU A 285 9.17 -16.87 4.82
C LEU A 285 10.03 -15.89 4.01
N MET A 286 10.43 -16.26 2.79
CA MET A 286 11.18 -15.34 1.92
C MET A 286 10.34 -14.12 1.54
N TYR A 287 9.08 -14.31 1.13
CA TYR A 287 8.18 -13.20 0.81
C TYR A 287 7.99 -12.28 2.03
N ASN A 288 7.69 -12.85 3.20
CA ASN A 288 7.51 -12.06 4.42
C ASN A 288 8.77 -11.29 4.82
N ALA A 289 9.94 -11.90 4.72
CA ALA A 289 11.19 -11.23 5.05
C ALA A 289 11.47 -10.06 4.11
N VAL A 290 11.16 -10.20 2.82
CA VAL A 290 11.28 -9.11 1.84
C VAL A 290 10.24 -8.01 2.09
N ASN A 291 8.97 -8.37 2.33
CA ASN A 291 7.93 -7.42 2.68
C ASN A 291 8.31 -6.63 3.94
N HIS A 292 8.74 -7.32 5.01
CA HIS A 292 9.20 -6.69 6.23
C HIS A 292 10.35 -5.71 5.95
N ALA A 293 11.39 -6.12 5.20
CA ALA A 293 12.49 -5.24 4.84
C ALA A 293 12.01 -4.03 4.01
N LEU A 294 11.11 -4.23 3.05
CA LEU A 294 10.54 -3.16 2.25
C LEU A 294 9.81 -2.11 3.09
N PHE A 295 9.24 -2.44 4.24
CA PHE A 295 8.46 -1.49 5.04
C PHE A 295 9.11 -1.04 6.35
N THR A 296 10.23 -1.64 6.76
CA THR A 296 10.94 -1.27 8.00
C THR A 296 12.34 -0.71 7.76
N ALA A 297 12.94 -1.02 6.61
CA ALA A 297 14.28 -0.56 6.29
C ALA A 297 14.35 0.94 6.00
N ARG A 298 15.48 1.55 6.41
CA ARG A 298 15.91 2.84 5.88
C ARG A 298 16.22 2.71 4.39
N SER A 299 15.51 3.49 3.56
CA SER A 299 15.69 3.50 2.11
C SER A 299 15.33 4.87 1.55
N SER A 300 15.77 5.17 0.32
CA SER A 300 15.35 6.34 -0.44
C SER A 300 13.96 6.16 -1.11
N LEU A 301 13.40 4.96 -1.04
CA LEU A 301 12.09 4.64 -1.60
C LEU A 301 10.96 5.29 -0.80
N THR A 302 10.01 5.91 -1.52
CA THR A 302 8.72 6.34 -0.96
C THR A 302 7.90 5.14 -0.49
N LEU A 303 6.89 5.37 0.35
CA LEU A 303 5.96 4.29 0.73
C LEU A 303 5.26 3.67 -0.49
N ASN A 304 4.89 4.49 -1.46
CA ASN A 304 4.29 4.03 -2.72
C ASN A 304 5.23 3.13 -3.54
N ASP A 305 6.50 3.51 -3.64
CA ASP A 305 7.50 2.70 -4.35
C ASP A 305 7.69 1.35 -3.66
N ARG A 306 7.66 1.32 -2.32
CA ARG A 306 7.74 0.08 -1.54
C ARG A 306 6.57 -0.86 -1.84
N TYR A 307 5.34 -0.34 -1.93
CA TYR A 307 4.17 -1.15 -2.35
C TYR A 307 4.29 -1.69 -3.78
N LYS A 308 4.71 -0.86 -4.74
CA LYS A 308 4.93 -1.31 -6.12
C LYS A 308 6.02 -2.38 -6.22
N LEU A 309 7.05 -2.29 -5.38
CA LEU A 309 8.09 -3.32 -5.31
C LEU A 309 7.57 -4.59 -4.65
N ASP A 310 6.77 -4.47 -3.58
CA ASP A 310 6.14 -5.62 -2.92
C ASP A 310 5.27 -6.43 -3.88
N GLU A 311 4.44 -5.76 -4.68
CA GLU A 311 3.63 -6.39 -5.74
C GLU A 311 4.50 -7.16 -6.75
N ARG A 312 5.57 -6.52 -7.25
CA ARG A 312 6.49 -7.16 -8.22
C ARG A 312 7.22 -8.35 -7.61
N VAL A 313 7.65 -8.23 -6.35
CA VAL A 313 8.29 -9.31 -5.59
C VAL A 313 7.31 -10.47 -5.44
N PHE A 314 6.09 -10.20 -4.99
CA PHE A 314 5.04 -11.19 -4.81
C PHE A 314 4.81 -11.99 -6.09
N HIS A 315 4.62 -11.32 -7.23
CA HIS A 315 4.42 -12.00 -8.51
C HIS A 315 5.66 -12.79 -8.97
N ARG A 316 6.87 -12.27 -8.72
CA ARG A 316 8.10 -12.98 -9.10
C ARG A 316 8.34 -14.22 -8.25
N ILE A 317 8.07 -14.14 -6.95
CA ILE A 317 8.11 -15.29 -6.04
C ILE A 317 7.03 -16.29 -6.45
N ALA A 318 5.83 -15.84 -6.81
CA ALA A 318 4.76 -16.71 -7.29
C ALA A 318 5.15 -17.45 -8.56
N ALA A 319 5.72 -16.77 -9.55
CA ALA A 319 6.19 -17.40 -10.77
C ALA A 319 7.22 -18.52 -10.51
N ARG A 320 8.10 -18.34 -9.51
CA ARG A 320 9.07 -19.38 -9.11
C ARG A 320 8.42 -20.52 -8.33
N ALA A 321 7.54 -20.21 -7.39
CA ALA A 321 6.87 -21.24 -6.58
C ALA A 321 5.94 -22.15 -7.41
N PHE A 322 5.32 -21.60 -8.47
CA PHE A 322 4.44 -22.35 -9.39
C PHE A 322 5.18 -23.01 -10.57
N ALA A 323 6.46 -22.71 -10.78
CA ALA A 323 7.32 -23.48 -11.68
C ALA A 323 7.63 -24.87 -11.10
#